data_AF-A0A2E3DBE5-F1
#
_entry.id   AF-A0A2E3DBE5-F1
#
_cell.length_a   1.000
_cell.length_b   1.000
_cell.length_c   1.000
_cell.angle_alpha   90.00
_cell.angle_beta   90.00
_cell.angle_gamma   90.00
#
_symmetry.space_group_name_H-M   'P 1'
#
loop_
_entity.id
_entity.type
_entity.pdbx_description
1 polymer ?
#
loop_
_entity_poly.entity_id
_entity_poly.type
_entity_poly.pdbx_seq_one_letter_code
_entity_poly.pdbx_strand_id
1 'polypeptide(L)'
;MELTIAQALHQGVAAHKEGKIQEAEHLYREILKSQPLHPDANHNLGVLAVAVNKVEAALPLLKTALKANPETEQFWVSYIDALIKEKQFEEAKQLLDQAKTKNLEGEKLNALESQLDSRIQTISSANPSQEQLNSLLEHYQSGRYDDAEKLAISLTHEFPQHQFGWKALGVVLGQTGRKSEALEANQKAVALSDGDAEAHNNLGFALQELGRFDEAEASLRNAVRLKPGYAEAHNNLGNALKELSRFDEAEASYEQAFAVKPDFAEARYNLGIMLGELSRFDEAEASLRHAIALKPGYAEAHSNLGAILLEKGQHREGLAEIQIGDGIISFDLKTGLST
;
A
#
# COMPACT_ATOMS: atom_id res chain seq x y z
N MET A 1 34.77 47.30 20.32
CA MET A 1 35.08 46.23 21.28
C MET A 1 34.29 45.03 20.84
N GLU A 2 34.95 43.96 20.39
CA GLU A 2 34.26 42.71 20.11
C GLU A 2 33.70 42.18 21.43
N LEU A 3 32.39 41.90 21.46
CA LEU A 3 31.75 41.25 22.59
C LEU A 3 32.32 39.84 22.72
N THR A 4 32.64 39.41 23.94
CA THR A 4 32.93 37.99 24.18
C THR A 4 31.68 37.15 23.92
N ILE A 5 31.84 35.87 23.59
CA ILE A 5 30.72 34.96 23.31
C ILE A 5 29.73 34.91 24.48
N ALA A 6 30.22 34.89 25.73
CA ALA A 6 29.37 34.91 26.92
C ALA A 6 28.57 36.22 27.06
N GLN A 7 29.18 37.38 26.73
CA GLN A 7 28.50 38.66 26.73
C GLN A 7 27.45 38.75 25.61
N ALA A 8 27.79 38.28 24.41
CA ALA A 8 26.86 38.22 23.28
C ALA A 8 25.67 37.31 23.59
N LEU A 9 25.89 36.16 24.23
CA LEU A 9 24.82 35.25 24.64
C LEU A 9 23.91 35.89 25.68
N HIS A 10 24.49 36.51 26.72
CA HIS A 10 23.72 37.20 27.76
C HIS A 10 22.88 38.34 27.18
N GLN A 11 23.46 39.17 26.30
CA GLN A 11 22.73 40.24 25.60
C GLN A 11 21.65 39.67 24.68
N GLY A 12 21.93 38.58 23.95
CA GLY A 12 20.95 37.93 23.08
C GLY A 12 19.75 37.42 23.87
N VAL A 13 19.98 36.80 25.03
CA VAL A 13 18.92 36.33 25.93
C VAL A 13 18.11 37.50 26.50
N ALA A 14 18.76 38.60 26.86
CA ALA A 14 18.06 39.81 27.32
C ALA A 14 17.18 40.41 26.22
N ALA A 15 17.73 40.61 25.01
CA ALA A 15 17.00 41.09 23.85
C ALA A 15 15.82 40.18 23.50
N HIS A 16 16.00 38.86 23.58
CA HIS A 16 14.93 37.88 23.35
C HIS A 16 13.79 38.04 24.37
N LYS A 17 14.10 38.17 25.66
CA LYS A 17 13.10 38.41 26.72
C LYS A 17 12.37 39.74 26.56
N GLU A 18 13.04 40.76 26.03
CA GLU A 18 12.47 42.08 25.74
C GLU A 18 11.65 42.12 24.43
N GLY A 19 11.54 40.99 23.71
CA GLY A 19 10.83 40.93 22.42
C GLY A 19 11.58 41.59 21.26
N LYS A 20 12.87 41.92 21.43
CA LYS A 20 13.74 42.48 20.39
C LYS A 20 14.29 41.36 19.51
N ILE A 21 13.38 40.74 18.74
CA ILE A 21 13.64 39.52 17.97
C ILE A 21 14.82 39.67 17.01
N GLN A 22 14.90 40.79 16.28
CA GLN A 22 15.97 41.03 15.31
C GLN A 22 17.36 41.18 15.96
N GLU A 23 17.42 41.85 17.12
CA GLU A 23 18.65 42.02 17.87
C GLU A 23 19.13 40.69 18.46
N ALA A 24 18.22 39.93 19.06
CA ALA A 24 18.51 38.60 19.58
C ALA A 24 18.99 37.64 18.48
N GLU A 25 18.29 37.61 17.34
CA GLU A 25 18.68 36.80 16.18
C GLU A 25 20.09 37.15 15.71
N HIS A 26 20.41 38.44 15.56
CA HIS A 26 21.73 38.88 15.15
C HIS A 26 22.82 38.39 16.12
N LEU A 27 22.61 38.58 17.42
CA LEU A 27 23.57 38.17 18.45
C LEU A 27 23.80 36.64 18.45
N TYR A 28 22.74 35.84 18.33
CA TYR A 28 22.91 34.38 18.23
C TYR A 28 23.64 33.97 16.96
N ARG A 29 23.36 34.61 15.82
CA ARG A 29 24.06 34.32 14.56
C ARG A 29 25.55 34.69 14.63
N GLU A 30 25.92 35.79 15.28
CA GLU A 30 27.33 36.14 15.48
C GLU A 30 28.07 35.10 16.33
N ILE A 31 27.43 34.58 17.39
CA ILE A 31 27.98 33.47 18.18
C ILE A 31 28.18 32.25 17.28
N LEU A 32 27.18 31.87 16.48
CA LEU A 32 27.24 30.69 15.61
C LEU A 32 28.24 30.81 14.46
N LYS A 33 28.60 32.03 14.02
CA LYS A 33 29.72 32.23 13.09
C LYS A 33 31.06 31.81 13.69
N SER A 34 31.24 32.06 14.98
CA SER A 34 32.48 31.72 15.71
C SER A 34 32.47 30.29 16.25
N GLN A 35 31.31 29.83 16.71
CA GLN A 35 31.10 28.50 17.31
C GLN A 35 29.80 27.88 16.75
N PRO A 36 29.86 27.22 15.58
CA PRO A 36 28.67 26.65 14.93
C PRO A 36 27.91 25.62 15.77
N LEU A 37 28.60 24.94 16.69
CA LEU A 37 28.02 23.91 17.56
C LEU A 37 27.65 24.45 18.96
N HIS A 38 27.62 25.78 19.17
CA HIS A 38 27.31 26.33 20.48
C HIS A 38 25.87 25.94 20.90
N PRO A 39 25.68 25.23 22.02
CA PRO A 39 24.39 24.66 22.40
C PRO A 39 23.31 25.73 22.58
N ASP A 40 23.55 26.72 23.45
CA ASP A 40 22.53 27.73 23.79
C ASP A 40 22.19 28.67 22.64
N ALA A 41 23.17 29.07 21.83
CA ALA A 41 22.92 29.93 20.66
C ALA A 41 22.08 29.19 19.60
N ASN A 42 22.38 27.91 19.33
CA ASN A 42 21.54 27.08 18.44
C ASN A 42 20.13 26.90 19.01
N HIS A 43 20.02 26.61 20.30
CA HIS A 43 18.72 26.43 20.96
C HIS A 43 17.88 27.71 20.91
N ASN A 44 18.44 28.84 21.36
CA ASN A 44 17.73 30.10 21.44
C ASN A 44 17.35 30.64 20.05
N LEU A 45 18.22 30.48 19.05
CA LEU A 45 17.90 30.84 17.67
C LEU A 45 16.80 29.94 17.10
N GLY A 46 16.83 28.64 17.40
CA GLY A 46 15.77 27.69 17.03
C GLY A 46 14.42 28.06 17.66
N VAL A 47 14.38 28.32 18.97
CA VAL A 47 13.17 28.76 19.67
C VAL A 47 12.62 30.08 19.09
N LEU A 48 13.51 31.03 18.79
CA LEU A 48 13.14 32.29 18.16
C LEU A 48 12.57 32.10 16.76
N ALA A 49 13.15 31.20 15.95
CA ALA A 49 12.63 30.82 14.64
C ALA A 49 11.23 30.18 14.73
N VAL A 50 10.98 29.31 15.72
CA VAL A 50 9.64 28.77 15.99
C VAL A 50 8.65 29.88 16.35
N ALA A 51 9.05 30.84 17.18
CA ALA A 51 8.19 31.95 17.62
C ALA A 51 7.76 32.86 16.45
N VAL A 52 8.56 32.96 15.39
CA VAL A 52 8.22 33.71 14.16
C VAL A 52 7.67 32.82 13.05
N ASN A 53 7.16 31.63 13.39
CA ASN A 53 6.54 30.67 12.47
C ASN A 53 7.46 30.18 11.33
N LYS A 54 8.78 30.11 11.58
CA LYS A 54 9.78 29.51 10.69
C LYS A 54 10.25 28.16 11.25
N VAL A 55 9.31 27.23 11.43
CA VAL A 55 9.55 25.99 12.19
C VAL A 55 10.49 25.04 11.44
N GLU A 56 10.33 24.85 10.13
CA GLU A 56 11.28 24.10 9.27
C GLU A 56 12.75 24.56 9.45
N ALA A 57 12.99 25.87 9.46
CA ALA A 57 14.34 26.44 9.66
C ALA A 57 14.87 26.25 11.10
N ALA A 58 13.98 26.04 12.07
CA ALA A 58 14.33 25.83 13.47
C ALA A 58 14.83 24.40 13.75
N LEU A 59 14.29 23.40 13.05
CA LEU A 59 14.61 21.98 13.27
C LEU A 59 16.12 21.66 13.25
N PRO A 60 16.92 22.08 12.25
CA PRO A 60 18.36 21.78 12.25
C PRO A 60 19.11 22.46 13.39
N LEU A 61 18.67 23.65 13.83
CA LEU A 61 19.27 24.37 14.96
C LEU A 61 18.99 23.65 16.28
N LEU A 62 17.74 23.28 16.52
CA LEU A 62 17.32 22.57 17.72
C LEU A 62 17.97 21.18 17.81
N LYS A 63 18.07 20.47 16.68
CA LYS A 63 18.81 19.20 16.57
C LYS A 63 20.29 19.36 16.92
N THR A 64 20.92 20.44 16.44
CA THR A 64 22.33 20.73 16.72
C THR A 64 22.55 21.05 18.20
N ALA A 65 21.68 21.86 18.80
CA ALA A 65 21.72 22.18 20.23
C ALA A 65 21.60 20.91 21.09
N LEU A 66 20.63 20.06 20.77
CA LEU A 66 20.40 18.81 21.49
C LEU A 66 21.60 17.86 21.40
N LYS A 67 22.19 17.71 20.20
CA LYS A 67 23.40 16.89 20.01
C LYS A 67 24.59 17.44 20.79
N ALA A 68 24.73 18.76 20.88
CA ALA A 68 25.84 19.41 21.58
C ALA A 68 25.73 19.26 23.11
N ASN A 69 24.51 19.23 23.66
CA ASN A 69 24.29 19.02 25.09
C ASN A 69 22.98 18.25 25.37
N PRO A 70 23.02 16.91 25.37
CA PRO A 70 21.83 16.07 25.54
C PRO A 70 21.31 16.01 26.98
N GLU A 71 22.04 16.55 27.96
CA GLU A 71 21.65 16.55 29.37
C GLU A 71 20.67 17.68 29.71
N THR A 72 20.45 18.62 28.76
CA THR A 72 19.54 19.75 28.97
C THR A 72 18.12 19.41 28.51
N GLU A 73 17.22 19.15 29.47
CA GLU A 73 15.82 18.80 29.21
C GLU A 73 15.12 19.79 28.26
N GLN A 74 15.34 21.09 28.44
CA GLN A 74 14.69 22.13 27.63
C GLN A 74 15.02 22.00 26.13
N PHE A 75 16.16 21.39 25.77
CA PHE A 75 16.52 21.17 24.37
C PHE A 75 15.68 20.07 23.73
N TRP A 76 15.39 19.00 24.48
CA TRP A 76 14.45 17.95 24.09
C TRP A 76 13.05 18.54 23.89
N VAL A 77 12.55 19.28 24.89
CA VAL A 77 11.22 19.91 24.87
C VAL A 77 11.05 20.78 23.62
N SER A 78 11.99 21.69 23.35
CA SER A 78 11.86 22.60 22.21
C SER A 78 11.98 21.89 20.86
N TYR A 79 12.80 20.84 20.76
CA TYR A 79 12.91 20.09 19.50
C TYR A 79 11.66 19.24 19.24
N ILE A 80 11.15 18.52 20.25
CA ILE A 80 9.91 17.75 20.17
C ILE A 80 8.72 18.66 19.82
N ASP A 81 8.58 19.82 20.50
CA ASP A 81 7.51 20.78 20.20
C ASP A 81 7.57 21.28 18.73
N ALA A 82 8.78 21.56 18.22
CA ALA A 82 8.96 21.95 16.82
C ALA A 82 8.58 20.83 15.84
N LEU A 83 8.95 19.58 16.12
CA LEU A 83 8.56 18.42 15.31
C LEU A 83 7.03 18.23 15.28
N ILE A 84 6.36 18.41 16.43
CA ILE A 84 4.89 18.33 16.53
C ILE A 84 4.22 19.45 15.71
N LYS A 85 4.78 20.66 15.72
CA LYS A 85 4.28 21.80 14.92
C LYS A 85 4.43 21.56 13.41
N GLU A 86 5.52 20.93 12.98
CA GLU A 86 5.74 20.48 11.59
C GLU A 86 5.06 19.14 11.26
N LYS A 87 4.20 18.63 12.16
CA LYS A 87 3.44 17.38 11.99
C LYS A 87 4.33 16.13 11.79
N GLN A 88 5.59 16.18 12.20
CA GLN A 88 6.52 15.05 12.17
C GLN A 88 6.34 14.18 13.42
N PHE A 89 5.14 13.59 13.58
CA PHE A 89 4.72 12.91 14.82
C PHE A 89 5.54 11.66 15.15
N GLU A 90 5.94 10.87 14.15
CA GLU A 90 6.75 9.67 14.37
C GLU A 90 8.18 10.01 14.85
N GLU A 91 8.82 11.02 14.25
CA GLU A 91 10.14 11.49 14.70
C GLU A 91 10.05 12.11 16.09
N ALA A 92 8.98 12.86 16.38
CA ALA A 92 8.70 13.38 17.72
C ALA A 92 8.56 12.26 18.76
N LYS A 93 7.85 11.17 18.41
CA LYS A 93 7.64 10.01 19.30
C LYS A 93 8.96 9.30 19.61
N GLN A 94 9.75 9.01 18.59
CA GLN A 94 11.07 8.40 18.75
C GLN A 94 12.00 9.23 19.64
N LEU A 95 11.94 10.56 19.49
CA LEU A 95 12.76 11.48 20.28
C LEU A 95 12.29 11.54 21.74
N LEU A 96 10.98 11.44 21.98
CA LEU A 96 10.40 11.38 23.32
C LEU A 96 10.77 10.07 24.04
N ASP A 97 10.72 8.93 23.34
CA ASP A 97 11.19 7.65 23.87
C ASP A 97 12.68 7.71 24.25
N GLN A 98 13.51 8.35 23.42
CA GLN A 98 14.93 8.58 23.73
C GLN A 98 15.12 9.44 24.98
N ALA A 99 14.35 10.53 25.15
CA ALA A 99 14.41 11.36 26.34
C ALA A 99 14.11 10.55 27.61
N LYS A 100 13.12 9.66 27.56
CA LYS A 100 12.77 8.76 28.67
C LYS A 100 13.87 7.77 29.01
N THR A 101 14.55 7.20 28.02
CA THR A 101 15.70 6.31 28.30
C THR A 101 16.84 7.00 29.05
N LYS A 102 16.88 8.34 29.03
CA LYS A 102 17.82 9.17 29.78
C LYS A 102 17.29 9.62 31.15
N ASN A 103 16.15 9.09 31.61
CA ASN A 103 15.45 9.47 32.83
C ASN A 103 15.08 10.97 32.89
N LEU A 104 14.80 11.58 31.73
CA LEU A 104 14.27 12.95 31.67
C LEU A 104 12.74 12.90 31.76
N GLU A 105 12.18 13.21 32.94
CA GLU A 105 10.74 13.11 33.23
C GLU A 105 10.15 14.44 33.75
N GLY A 106 10.38 15.53 33.03
CA GLY A 106 9.84 16.84 33.41
C GLY A 106 8.38 17.05 32.98
N GLU A 107 7.66 17.92 33.70
CA GLU A 107 6.24 18.24 33.43
C GLU A 107 5.96 18.63 31.98
N LYS A 108 6.88 19.37 31.35
CA LYS A 108 6.74 19.81 29.95
C LYS A 108 6.85 18.64 28.97
N LEU A 109 7.76 17.69 29.22
CA LEU A 109 7.89 16.48 28.38
C LEU A 109 6.63 15.62 28.49
N ASN A 110 6.10 15.43 29.71
CA ASN A 110 4.86 14.68 29.93
C ASN A 110 3.64 15.34 29.27
N ALA A 111 3.58 16.69 29.24
CA ALA A 111 2.55 17.41 28.52
C ALA A 111 2.66 17.24 27.00
N LEU A 112 3.89 17.29 26.46
CA LEU A 112 4.14 17.02 25.03
C LEU A 112 3.80 15.59 24.65
N GLU A 113 4.08 14.62 25.52
CA GLU A 113 3.66 13.23 25.33
C GLU A 113 2.13 13.12 25.23
N SER A 114 1.42 13.67 26.21
CA SER A 114 -0.05 13.64 26.21
C SER A 114 -0.64 14.33 24.95
N GLN A 115 -0.02 15.43 24.51
CA GLN A 115 -0.39 16.10 23.27
C GLN A 115 -0.10 15.24 22.03
N LEU A 116 1.05 14.56 22.00
CA LEU A 116 1.43 13.70 20.90
C LEU A 116 0.52 12.48 20.81
N ASP A 117 0.25 11.81 21.94
CA ASP A 117 -0.66 10.67 22.03
C ASP A 117 -2.07 11.02 21.58
N SER A 118 -2.62 12.16 22.04
CA SER A 118 -3.95 12.60 21.59
C SER A 118 -4.00 12.90 20.09
N ARG A 119 -2.94 13.46 19.51
CA ARG A 119 -2.84 13.69 18.05
C ARG A 119 -2.70 12.40 17.27
N ILE A 120 -1.83 11.50 17.69
CA ILE A 120 -1.65 10.18 17.07
C ILE A 120 -2.95 9.38 17.16
N GLN A 121 -3.65 9.44 18.30
CA GLN A 121 -4.95 8.80 18.48
C GLN A 121 -6.00 9.43 17.55
N THR A 122 -6.04 10.75 17.42
CA THR A 122 -6.94 11.44 16.50
C THR A 122 -6.71 11.02 15.06
N ILE A 123 -5.45 10.98 14.61
CA ILE A 123 -5.06 10.51 13.26
C ILE A 123 -5.41 9.03 13.06
N SER A 124 -5.15 8.21 14.08
CA SER A 124 -5.45 6.77 14.03
C SER A 124 -6.95 6.50 14.00
N SER A 125 -7.77 7.39 14.56
CA SER A 125 -9.24 7.32 14.53
C SER A 125 -9.87 8.06 13.35
N ALA A 126 -9.06 8.79 12.56
CA ALA A 126 -9.56 9.53 11.42
C ALA A 126 -9.96 8.55 10.32
N ASN A 127 -11.11 8.80 9.70
CA ASN A 127 -11.60 8.03 8.58
C ASN A 127 -11.70 8.92 7.33
N PRO A 128 -11.39 8.38 6.15
CA PRO A 128 -11.62 9.09 4.90
C PRO A 128 -13.11 9.39 4.70
N SER A 129 -13.39 10.50 4.03
CA SER A 129 -14.76 10.84 3.65
C SER A 129 -15.27 9.88 2.58
N GLN A 130 -16.59 9.69 2.54
CA GLN A 130 -17.21 8.85 1.50
C GLN A 130 -16.91 9.37 0.09
N GLU A 131 -16.74 10.69 -0.07
CA GLU A 131 -16.37 11.31 -1.35
C GLU A 131 -14.96 10.91 -1.78
N GLN A 132 -13.98 10.88 -0.88
CA GLN A 132 -12.62 10.42 -1.17
C GLN A 132 -12.63 8.94 -1.59
N LEU A 133 -13.40 8.11 -0.90
CA LEU A 133 -13.55 6.68 -1.22
C LEU A 133 -14.19 6.48 -2.60
N ASN A 134 -15.27 7.21 -2.90
CA ASN A 134 -15.99 7.11 -4.17
C ASN A 134 -15.13 7.60 -5.34
N SER A 135 -14.40 8.70 -5.17
CA SER A 135 -13.50 9.24 -6.19
C SER A 135 -12.41 8.22 -6.55
N LEU A 136 -11.81 7.57 -5.55
CA LEU A 136 -10.81 6.53 -5.78
C LEU A 136 -11.37 5.36 -6.61
N LEU A 137 -12.57 4.89 -6.27
CA LEU A 137 -13.25 3.84 -7.03
C LEU A 137 -13.53 4.26 -8.46
N GLU A 138 -13.98 5.50 -8.67
CA GLU A 138 -14.28 6.00 -10.01
C GLU A 138 -13.02 6.07 -10.89
N HIS A 139 -11.91 6.58 -10.36
CA HIS A 139 -10.63 6.61 -11.07
C HIS A 139 -10.19 5.19 -11.46
N TYR A 140 -10.27 4.24 -10.52
CA TYR A 140 -9.92 2.84 -10.77
C TYR A 140 -10.83 2.20 -11.84
N GLN A 141 -12.16 2.32 -11.69
CA GLN A 141 -13.14 1.74 -12.60
C GLN A 141 -13.06 2.33 -14.02
N SER A 142 -12.63 3.59 -14.13
CA SER A 142 -12.42 4.26 -15.42
C SER A 142 -11.06 3.97 -16.05
N GLY A 143 -10.23 3.10 -15.44
CA GLY A 143 -8.88 2.79 -15.91
C GLY A 143 -7.86 3.92 -15.73
N ARG A 144 -8.20 4.98 -14.97
CA ARG A 144 -7.29 6.09 -14.65
C ARG A 144 -6.37 5.69 -13.49
N TYR A 145 -5.51 4.70 -13.72
CA TYR A 145 -4.68 4.10 -12.68
C TYR A 145 -3.71 5.09 -12.03
N ASP A 146 -3.16 6.05 -12.79
CA ASP A 146 -2.27 7.07 -12.23
C ASP A 146 -2.95 7.97 -11.19
N ASP A 147 -4.21 8.35 -11.44
CA ASP A 147 -5.00 9.16 -10.51
C ASP A 147 -5.43 8.33 -9.30
N ALA A 148 -5.85 7.08 -9.54
CA ALA A 148 -6.21 6.15 -8.49
C ALA A 148 -5.02 5.88 -7.56
N GLU A 149 -3.81 5.72 -8.11
CA GLU A 149 -2.59 5.50 -7.32
C GLU A 149 -2.30 6.70 -6.43
N LYS A 150 -2.29 7.92 -6.98
CA LYS A 150 -2.04 9.15 -6.23
C LYS A 150 -3.01 9.30 -5.06
N LEU A 151 -4.30 9.07 -5.31
CA LEU A 151 -5.32 9.18 -4.28
C LEU A 151 -5.21 8.06 -3.24
N ALA A 152 -4.93 6.82 -3.66
CA ALA A 152 -4.70 5.71 -2.73
C ALA A 152 -3.49 5.98 -1.82
N ILE A 153 -2.37 6.48 -2.36
CA ILE A 153 -1.19 6.89 -1.59
C ILE A 153 -1.57 7.99 -0.58
N SER A 154 -2.28 9.04 -1.01
CA SER A 154 -2.76 10.10 -0.10
C SER A 154 -3.57 9.53 1.05
N LEU A 155 -4.50 8.62 0.75
CA LEU A 155 -5.33 7.96 1.76
C LEU A 155 -4.50 7.10 2.73
N THR A 156 -3.48 6.39 2.27
CA THR A 156 -2.60 5.61 3.16
C THR A 156 -1.75 6.49 4.08
N HIS A 157 -1.42 7.72 3.66
CA HIS A 157 -0.72 8.68 4.50
C HIS A 157 -1.63 9.41 5.49
N GLU A 158 -2.81 9.84 5.03
CA GLU A 158 -3.78 10.59 5.86
C GLU A 158 -4.51 9.68 6.84
N PHE A 159 -4.80 8.43 6.43
CA PHE A 159 -5.59 7.46 7.18
C PHE A 159 -4.86 6.10 7.24
N PRO A 160 -3.68 6.04 7.88
CA PRO A 160 -2.82 4.85 7.83
C PRO A 160 -3.44 3.60 8.46
N GLN A 161 -4.44 3.77 9.33
CA GLN A 161 -5.19 2.68 9.97
C GLN A 161 -6.47 2.28 9.21
N HIS A 162 -6.82 3.00 8.15
CA HIS A 162 -8.01 2.70 7.35
C HIS A 162 -7.66 1.72 6.23
N GLN A 163 -8.26 0.53 6.25
CA GLN A 163 -7.93 -0.58 5.34
C GLN A 163 -8.11 -0.25 3.84
N PHE A 164 -9.03 0.65 3.50
CA PHE A 164 -9.46 0.85 2.11
C PHE A 164 -8.37 1.42 1.20
N GLY A 165 -7.61 2.41 1.69
CA GLY A 165 -6.52 3.02 0.90
C GLY A 165 -5.47 1.97 0.54
N TRP A 166 -5.09 1.13 1.52
CA TRP A 166 -4.15 0.03 1.32
C TRP A 166 -4.68 -1.03 0.34
N LYS A 167 -5.96 -1.41 0.47
CA LYS A 167 -6.60 -2.36 -0.45
C LYS A 167 -6.59 -1.84 -1.89
N ALA A 168 -7.00 -0.60 -2.10
CA ALA A 168 -7.03 0.01 -3.43
C ALA A 168 -5.61 0.19 -4.00
N LEU A 169 -4.65 0.62 -3.18
CA LEU A 169 -3.25 0.75 -3.57
C LEU A 169 -2.68 -0.60 -4.05
N GLY A 170 -2.94 -1.68 -3.30
CA GLY A 170 -2.51 -3.02 -3.67
C GLY A 170 -3.04 -3.47 -5.03
N VAL A 171 -4.30 -3.19 -5.33
CA VAL A 171 -4.90 -3.51 -6.63
C VAL A 171 -4.29 -2.66 -7.75
N VAL A 172 -4.19 -1.34 -7.56
CA VAL A 172 -3.66 -0.41 -8.58
C VAL A 172 -2.20 -0.74 -8.92
N LEU A 173 -1.36 -0.99 -7.92
CA LEU A 173 0.04 -1.38 -8.12
C LEU A 173 0.18 -2.72 -8.86
N GLY A 174 -0.74 -3.66 -8.61
CA GLY A 174 -0.81 -4.91 -9.36
C GLY A 174 -1.10 -4.68 -10.83
N GLN A 175 -2.07 -3.81 -11.15
CA GLN A 175 -2.42 -3.45 -12.53
C GLN A 175 -1.29 -2.73 -13.27
N THR A 176 -0.44 -1.98 -12.56
CA THR A 176 0.72 -1.28 -13.14
C THR A 176 2.00 -2.12 -13.14
N GLY A 177 1.93 -3.40 -12.75
CA GLY A 177 3.06 -4.35 -12.79
C GLY A 177 4.02 -4.26 -11.61
N ARG A 178 3.73 -3.42 -10.60
CA ARG A 178 4.55 -3.23 -9.39
C ARG A 178 4.23 -4.29 -8.33
N LYS A 179 4.45 -5.56 -8.68
CA LYS A 179 4.01 -6.75 -7.93
C LYS A 179 4.48 -6.78 -6.47
N SER A 180 5.73 -6.42 -6.18
CA SER A 180 6.26 -6.42 -4.80
C SER A 180 5.60 -5.36 -3.92
N GLU A 181 5.35 -4.17 -4.46
CA GLU A 181 4.70 -3.08 -3.72
C GLU A 181 3.21 -3.36 -3.55
N ALA A 182 2.58 -3.99 -4.54
CA ALA A 182 1.21 -4.49 -4.44
C ALA A 182 1.07 -5.51 -3.31
N LEU A 183 2.03 -6.42 -3.16
CA LEU A 183 2.05 -7.39 -2.06
C LEU A 183 2.10 -6.68 -0.70
N GLU A 184 3.01 -5.72 -0.50
CA GLU A 184 3.14 -4.99 0.77
C GLU A 184 1.85 -4.26 1.14
N ALA A 185 1.23 -3.58 0.17
CA ALA A 185 -0.03 -2.87 0.38
C ALA A 185 -1.19 -3.83 0.72
N ASN A 186 -1.28 -4.99 0.05
CA ASN A 186 -2.30 -6.00 0.34
C ASN A 186 -2.09 -6.66 1.70
N GLN A 187 -0.85 -6.94 2.11
CA GLN A 187 -0.54 -7.43 3.46
C GLN A 187 -0.98 -6.43 4.53
N LYS A 188 -0.74 -5.13 4.29
CA LYS A 188 -1.19 -4.08 5.20
C LYS A 188 -2.71 -4.00 5.26
N ALA A 189 -3.41 -4.13 4.14
CA ALA A 189 -4.87 -4.15 4.08
C ALA A 189 -5.46 -5.31 4.90
N VAL A 190 -4.92 -6.53 4.75
CA VAL A 190 -5.35 -7.71 5.53
C VAL A 190 -5.02 -7.55 7.01
N ALA A 191 -3.86 -6.99 7.37
CA ALA A 191 -3.49 -6.76 8.76
C ALA A 191 -4.42 -5.76 9.47
N LEU A 192 -4.96 -4.78 8.73
CA LEU A 192 -5.94 -3.80 9.24
C LEU A 192 -7.37 -4.36 9.24
N SER A 193 -7.66 -5.37 8.42
CA SER A 193 -9.00 -5.97 8.30
C SER A 193 -8.92 -7.45 7.95
N ASP A 194 -8.74 -8.28 8.98
CA ASP A 194 -8.62 -9.73 8.82
C ASP A 194 -9.91 -10.39 8.33
N GLY A 195 -11.05 -9.72 8.49
CA GLY A 195 -12.39 -10.15 8.08
C GLY A 195 -12.80 -9.70 6.66
N ASP A 196 -11.95 -8.98 5.91
CA ASP A 196 -12.25 -8.55 4.54
C ASP A 196 -11.87 -9.66 3.54
N ALA A 197 -12.86 -10.37 3.02
CA ALA A 197 -12.68 -11.43 2.03
C ALA A 197 -12.03 -10.93 0.73
N GLU A 198 -12.30 -9.70 0.30
CA GLU A 198 -11.71 -9.10 -0.89
C GLU A 198 -10.22 -8.80 -0.68
N ALA A 199 -9.85 -8.31 0.50
CA ALA A 199 -8.45 -8.07 0.85
C ALA A 199 -7.64 -9.38 0.83
N HIS A 200 -8.19 -10.46 1.39
CA HIS A 200 -7.56 -11.79 1.32
C HIS A 200 -7.45 -12.33 -0.11
N ASN A 201 -8.46 -12.11 -0.95
CA ASN A 201 -8.40 -12.49 -2.37
C ASN A 201 -7.30 -11.71 -3.11
N ASN A 202 -7.21 -10.40 -2.90
CA ASN A 202 -6.21 -9.54 -3.55
C ASN A 202 -4.79 -9.90 -3.10
N LEU A 203 -4.59 -10.19 -1.81
CA LEU A 203 -3.32 -10.70 -1.29
C LEU A 203 -2.97 -12.04 -1.92
N GLY A 204 -3.92 -12.97 -1.97
CA GLY A 204 -3.76 -14.26 -2.63
C GLY A 204 -3.31 -14.14 -4.08
N PHE A 205 -4.00 -13.31 -4.86
CA PHE A 205 -3.65 -13.03 -6.24
C PHE A 205 -2.24 -12.44 -6.39
N ALA A 206 -1.88 -11.44 -5.57
CA ALA A 206 -0.54 -10.85 -5.60
C ALA A 206 0.57 -11.85 -5.26
N LEU A 207 0.30 -12.80 -4.36
CA LEU A 207 1.23 -13.89 -4.02
C LEU A 207 1.39 -14.90 -5.17
N GLN A 208 0.31 -15.23 -5.89
CA GLN A 208 0.39 -16.07 -7.09
C GLN A 208 1.24 -15.43 -8.18
N GLU A 209 1.06 -14.13 -8.42
CA GLU A 209 1.83 -13.36 -9.39
C GLU A 209 3.35 -13.31 -9.09
N LEU A 210 3.72 -13.63 -7.84
CA LEU A 210 5.09 -13.75 -7.34
C LEU A 210 5.56 -15.20 -7.15
N GLY A 211 4.74 -16.19 -7.51
CA GLY A 211 5.05 -17.63 -7.37
C GLY A 211 5.03 -18.16 -5.93
N ARG A 212 4.45 -17.42 -4.97
CA ARG A 212 4.38 -17.78 -3.54
C ARG A 212 3.10 -18.56 -3.25
N PHE A 213 2.96 -19.73 -3.85
CA PHE A 213 1.69 -20.45 -3.92
C PHE A 213 1.16 -20.97 -2.58
N ASP A 214 2.02 -21.43 -1.66
CA ASP A 214 1.58 -21.87 -0.32
C ASP A 214 0.93 -20.71 0.48
N GLU A 215 1.52 -19.53 0.42
CA GLU A 215 0.99 -18.34 1.08
C GLU A 215 -0.27 -17.83 0.38
N ALA A 216 -0.30 -17.91 -0.95
CA ALA A 216 -1.50 -17.58 -1.72
C ALA A 216 -2.68 -18.47 -1.32
N GLU A 217 -2.47 -19.78 -1.21
CA GLU A 217 -3.48 -20.73 -0.76
C GLU A 217 -4.01 -20.34 0.63
N ALA A 218 -3.13 -20.03 1.59
CA ALA A 218 -3.53 -19.63 2.93
C ALA A 218 -4.43 -18.39 2.94
N SER A 219 -4.10 -17.37 2.13
CA SER A 219 -4.93 -16.18 1.99
C SER A 219 -6.26 -16.47 1.28
N LEU A 220 -6.24 -17.24 0.19
CA LEU A 220 -7.44 -17.57 -0.59
C LEU A 220 -8.42 -18.46 0.19
N ARG A 221 -7.91 -19.39 1.01
CA ARG A 221 -8.73 -20.17 1.94
C ARG A 221 -9.44 -19.27 2.97
N ASN A 222 -8.78 -18.20 3.44
CA ASN A 222 -9.45 -17.21 4.28
C ASN A 222 -10.52 -16.43 3.51
N ALA A 223 -10.26 -16.02 2.26
CA ALA A 223 -11.24 -15.33 1.43
C ALA A 223 -12.53 -16.18 1.25
N VAL A 224 -12.39 -17.45 0.87
CA VAL A 224 -13.56 -18.34 0.69
C VAL A 224 -14.23 -18.73 2.00
N ARG A 225 -13.49 -18.79 3.12
CA ARG A 225 -14.08 -18.99 4.46
C ARG A 225 -14.94 -17.79 4.87
N LEU A 226 -14.45 -16.57 4.65
CA LEU A 226 -15.15 -15.33 4.98
C LEU A 226 -16.34 -15.08 4.06
N LYS A 227 -16.22 -15.44 2.78
CA LYS A 227 -17.26 -15.29 1.77
C LYS A 227 -17.34 -16.56 0.91
N PRO A 228 -18.12 -17.57 1.32
CA PRO A 228 -18.26 -18.83 0.58
C PRO A 228 -18.79 -18.66 -0.85
N GLY A 229 -19.58 -17.62 -1.11
CA GLY A 229 -20.08 -17.25 -2.43
C GLY A 229 -19.15 -16.32 -3.23
N TYR A 230 -17.84 -16.38 -3.03
CA TYR A 230 -16.87 -15.56 -3.76
C TYR A 230 -16.23 -16.34 -4.91
N ALA A 231 -16.86 -16.28 -6.09
CA ALA A 231 -16.46 -17.06 -7.25
C ALA A 231 -15.00 -16.79 -7.67
N GLU A 232 -14.57 -15.53 -7.69
CA GLU A 232 -13.19 -15.14 -8.04
C GLU A 232 -12.16 -15.73 -7.07
N ALA A 233 -12.46 -15.78 -5.76
CA ALA A 233 -11.57 -16.38 -4.77
C ALA A 233 -11.47 -17.91 -4.93
N HIS A 234 -12.57 -18.59 -5.27
CA HIS A 234 -12.55 -20.02 -5.59
C HIS A 234 -11.72 -20.31 -6.85
N ASN A 235 -11.86 -19.49 -7.90
CA ASN A 235 -11.03 -19.62 -9.10
C ASN A 235 -9.54 -19.42 -8.79
N ASN A 236 -9.20 -18.37 -8.04
CA ASN A 236 -7.81 -18.09 -7.67
C ASN A 236 -7.24 -19.19 -6.76
N LEU A 237 -8.05 -19.75 -5.85
CA LEU A 237 -7.67 -20.91 -5.03
C LEU A 237 -7.37 -22.12 -5.91
N GLY A 238 -8.22 -22.39 -6.90
CA GLY A 238 -7.97 -23.45 -7.90
C GLY A 238 -6.65 -23.26 -8.62
N ASN A 239 -6.34 -22.04 -9.06
CA ASN A 239 -5.07 -21.71 -9.71
C ASN A 239 -3.87 -22.00 -8.78
N ALA A 240 -3.94 -21.60 -7.51
CA ALA A 240 -2.86 -21.82 -6.54
C ALA A 240 -2.65 -23.33 -6.28
N LEU A 241 -3.74 -24.08 -6.12
CA LEU A 241 -3.70 -25.53 -5.89
C LEU A 241 -3.17 -26.29 -7.12
N LYS A 242 -3.49 -25.83 -8.33
CA LYS A 242 -2.95 -26.38 -9.58
C LYS A 242 -1.42 -26.26 -9.62
N GLU A 243 -0.89 -25.07 -9.32
CA GLU A 243 0.57 -24.84 -9.27
C GLU A 243 1.26 -25.65 -8.15
N LEU A 244 0.53 -25.95 -7.07
CA LEU A 244 0.96 -26.88 -6.01
C LEU A 244 0.74 -28.37 -6.36
N SER A 245 0.32 -28.69 -7.58
CA SER A 245 0.01 -30.05 -8.05
C SER A 245 -1.07 -30.79 -7.25
N ARG A 246 -1.96 -30.06 -6.56
CA ARG A 246 -3.10 -30.60 -5.81
C ARG A 246 -4.37 -30.59 -6.66
N PHE A 247 -4.33 -31.38 -7.73
CA PHE A 247 -5.30 -31.31 -8.82
C PHE A 247 -6.75 -31.58 -8.41
N ASP A 248 -7.01 -32.56 -7.54
CA ASP A 248 -8.38 -32.87 -7.07
C ASP A 248 -9.01 -31.68 -6.32
N GLU A 249 -8.23 -30.98 -5.50
CA GLU A 249 -8.70 -29.79 -4.77
C GLU A 249 -8.82 -28.58 -5.70
N ALA A 250 -7.96 -28.47 -6.70
CA ALA A 250 -8.05 -27.43 -7.72
C ALA A 250 -9.34 -27.59 -8.55
N GLU A 251 -9.64 -28.81 -9.01
CA GLU A 251 -10.89 -29.15 -9.71
C GLU A 251 -12.12 -28.76 -8.87
N ALA A 252 -12.18 -29.21 -7.62
CA ALA A 252 -13.27 -28.86 -6.71
C ALA A 252 -13.41 -27.34 -6.52
N SER A 253 -12.29 -26.60 -6.47
CA SER A 253 -12.31 -25.14 -6.33
C SER A 253 -12.85 -24.46 -7.59
N TYR A 254 -12.46 -24.87 -8.80
CA TYR A 254 -13.05 -24.35 -10.03
C TYR A 254 -14.55 -24.68 -10.13
N GLU A 255 -14.94 -25.89 -9.72
CA GLU A 255 -16.35 -26.28 -9.67
C GLU A 255 -17.18 -25.39 -8.75
N GLN A 256 -16.66 -25.06 -7.56
CA GLN A 256 -17.31 -24.09 -6.68
C GLN A 256 -17.39 -22.69 -7.32
N ALA A 257 -16.36 -22.25 -8.05
CA ALA A 257 -16.38 -20.95 -8.72
C ALA A 257 -17.55 -20.82 -9.70
N PHE A 258 -17.78 -21.82 -10.56
CA PHE A 258 -18.91 -21.79 -11.48
C PHE A 258 -20.23 -22.33 -10.91
N ALA A 259 -20.24 -23.01 -9.77
CA ALA A 259 -21.46 -23.28 -9.01
C ALA A 259 -22.02 -21.98 -8.40
N VAL A 260 -21.14 -21.11 -7.91
CA VAL A 260 -21.48 -19.78 -7.39
C VAL A 260 -21.83 -18.81 -8.52
N LYS A 261 -21.07 -18.84 -9.61
CA LYS A 261 -21.23 -17.95 -10.78
C LYS A 261 -21.29 -18.76 -12.08
N PRO A 262 -22.48 -19.23 -12.51
CA PRO A 262 -22.62 -20.11 -13.66
C PRO A 262 -22.06 -19.56 -14.99
N ASP A 263 -21.96 -18.24 -15.14
CA ASP A 263 -21.44 -17.54 -16.31
C ASP A 263 -19.94 -17.22 -16.20
N PHE A 264 -19.20 -17.83 -15.26
CA PHE A 264 -17.78 -17.56 -15.06
C PHE A 264 -16.89 -18.32 -16.06
N ALA A 265 -16.77 -17.77 -17.28
CA ALA A 265 -15.99 -18.36 -18.37
C ALA A 265 -14.53 -18.66 -17.98
N GLU A 266 -13.88 -17.78 -17.21
CA GLU A 266 -12.47 -17.94 -16.79
C GLU A 266 -12.26 -19.22 -15.96
N ALA A 267 -13.17 -19.55 -15.04
CA ALA A 267 -13.07 -20.75 -14.21
C ALA A 267 -13.24 -22.03 -15.05
N ARG A 268 -14.13 -22.01 -16.05
CA ARG A 268 -14.29 -23.11 -17.02
C ARG A 268 -13.03 -23.28 -17.87
N TYR A 269 -12.44 -22.17 -18.30
CA TYR A 269 -11.18 -22.19 -19.04
C TYR A 269 -10.04 -22.77 -18.21
N ASN A 270 -9.81 -22.28 -16.99
CA ASN A 270 -8.74 -22.75 -16.11
C ASN A 270 -8.87 -24.25 -15.77
N LEU A 271 -10.10 -24.73 -15.55
CA LEU A 271 -10.38 -26.15 -15.39
C LEU A 271 -10.01 -26.94 -16.66
N GLY A 272 -10.40 -26.46 -17.84
CA GLY A 272 -10.09 -27.09 -19.12
C GLY A 272 -8.59 -27.23 -19.37
N ILE A 273 -7.81 -26.19 -19.05
CA ILE A 273 -6.34 -26.22 -19.15
C ILE A 273 -5.74 -27.29 -18.24
N MET A 274 -6.11 -27.29 -16.96
CA MET A 274 -5.62 -28.28 -16.00
C MET A 274 -5.96 -29.71 -16.43
N LEU A 275 -7.20 -29.95 -16.88
CA LEU A 275 -7.62 -31.27 -17.36
C LEU A 275 -6.82 -31.71 -18.59
N GLY A 276 -6.47 -30.77 -19.48
CA GLY A 276 -5.58 -31.01 -20.62
C GLY A 276 -4.18 -31.43 -20.19
N GLU A 277 -3.59 -30.74 -19.21
CA GLU A 277 -2.29 -31.10 -18.62
C GLU A 277 -2.31 -32.52 -18.01
N LEU A 278 -3.45 -32.95 -17.48
CA LEU A 278 -3.69 -34.30 -16.97
C LEU A 278 -4.08 -35.32 -18.03
N SER A 279 -4.07 -34.94 -19.32
CA SER A 279 -4.51 -35.78 -20.45
C SER A 279 -5.96 -36.28 -20.37
N ARG A 280 -6.83 -35.62 -19.58
CA ARG A 280 -8.27 -35.86 -19.51
C ARG A 280 -8.99 -35.11 -20.64
N PHE A 281 -8.62 -35.44 -21.89
CA PHE A 281 -8.95 -34.62 -23.07
C PHE A 281 -10.45 -34.43 -23.34
N ASP A 282 -11.30 -35.44 -23.06
CA ASP A 282 -12.75 -35.31 -23.24
C ASP A 282 -13.36 -34.27 -22.27
N GLU A 283 -12.88 -34.24 -21.03
CA GLU A 283 -13.34 -33.32 -19.99
C GLU A 283 -12.77 -31.91 -20.20
N ALA A 284 -11.51 -31.83 -20.65
CA ALA A 284 -10.87 -30.60 -21.07
C ALA A 284 -11.64 -29.92 -22.21
N GLU A 285 -11.97 -30.68 -23.27
CA GLU A 285 -12.80 -30.20 -24.39
C GLU A 285 -14.15 -29.68 -23.90
N ALA A 286 -14.87 -30.45 -23.07
CA ALA A 286 -16.18 -30.06 -22.57
C ALA A 286 -16.13 -28.74 -21.76
N SER A 287 -15.09 -28.55 -20.96
CA SER A 287 -14.84 -27.34 -20.18
C SER A 287 -14.50 -26.13 -21.07
N LEU A 288 -13.60 -26.30 -22.04
CA LEU A 288 -13.21 -25.24 -22.98
C LEU A 288 -14.36 -24.81 -23.88
N ARG A 289 -15.17 -25.75 -24.39
CA ARG A 289 -16.39 -25.44 -25.15
C ARG A 289 -17.40 -24.66 -24.32
N HIS A 290 -17.54 -24.95 -23.03
CA HIS A 290 -18.38 -24.14 -22.14
C HIS A 290 -17.83 -22.72 -21.96
N ALA A 291 -16.51 -22.56 -21.78
CA ALA A 291 -15.89 -21.24 -21.68
C ALA A 291 -16.15 -20.42 -22.97
N ILE A 292 -16.02 -21.04 -24.14
CA ILE A 292 -16.31 -20.42 -25.44
C ILE A 292 -17.80 -20.10 -25.60
N ALA A 293 -18.71 -20.98 -25.16
CA ALA A 293 -20.15 -20.71 -25.21
C ALA A 293 -20.54 -19.48 -24.37
N LEU A 294 -19.87 -19.27 -23.24
CA LEU A 294 -20.05 -18.09 -22.38
C LEU A 294 -19.38 -16.83 -22.96
N LYS A 295 -18.20 -16.98 -23.59
CA LYS A 295 -17.42 -15.91 -24.18
C LYS A 295 -16.94 -16.34 -25.59
N PRO A 296 -17.74 -16.14 -26.65
CA PRO A 296 -17.39 -16.60 -28.00
C PRO A 296 -16.14 -15.96 -28.61
N GLY A 297 -15.66 -14.84 -28.06
CA GLY A 297 -14.41 -14.19 -28.46
C GLY A 297 -13.21 -14.55 -27.57
N TYR A 298 -13.26 -15.66 -26.83
CA TYR A 298 -12.19 -16.05 -25.90
C TYR A 298 -11.07 -16.76 -26.66
N ALA A 299 -10.20 -15.95 -27.28
CA ALA A 299 -9.11 -16.40 -28.15
C ALA A 299 -8.26 -17.53 -27.53
N GLU A 300 -7.87 -17.38 -26.27
CA GLU A 300 -7.07 -18.35 -25.54
C GLU A 300 -7.80 -19.69 -25.37
N ALA A 301 -9.12 -19.67 -25.12
CA ALA A 301 -9.92 -20.89 -25.02
C ALA A 301 -10.02 -21.62 -26.37
N HIS A 302 -10.14 -20.87 -27.48
CA HIS A 302 -10.13 -21.43 -28.84
C HIS A 302 -8.79 -22.10 -29.17
N SER A 303 -7.66 -21.43 -28.93
CA SER A 303 -6.34 -22.00 -29.21
C SER A 303 -6.08 -23.27 -28.38
N ASN A 304 -6.46 -23.27 -27.11
CA ASN A 304 -6.32 -24.46 -26.25
C ASN A 304 -7.28 -25.58 -26.64
N LEU A 305 -8.53 -25.28 -27.00
CA LEU A 305 -9.46 -26.29 -27.53
C LEU A 305 -8.88 -26.92 -28.80
N GLY A 306 -8.32 -26.11 -29.69
CA GLY A 306 -7.68 -26.59 -30.89
C GLY A 306 -6.53 -27.55 -30.62
N ALA A 307 -5.66 -27.22 -29.66
CA ALA A 307 -4.58 -28.12 -29.22
C ALA A 307 -5.12 -29.46 -28.69
N ILE A 308 -6.14 -29.44 -27.84
CA ILE A 308 -6.78 -30.65 -27.30
C ILE A 308 -7.39 -31.51 -28.43
N LEU A 309 -8.04 -30.89 -29.42
CA LEU A 309 -8.60 -31.59 -30.56
C LEU A 309 -7.52 -32.23 -31.45
N LEU A 310 -6.34 -31.59 -31.58
CA LEU A 310 -5.20 -32.19 -32.29
C LEU A 310 -4.68 -33.44 -31.57
N GLU A 311 -4.53 -33.39 -30.25
CA GLU A 311 -4.14 -34.56 -29.43
C GLU A 311 -5.14 -35.72 -29.56
N LYS A 312 -6.43 -35.40 -29.72
CA LYS A 312 -7.50 -36.38 -30.00
C LYS A 312 -7.54 -36.87 -31.45
N GLY A 313 -6.69 -36.35 -32.33
CA GLY A 313 -6.66 -36.69 -33.76
C GLY A 313 -7.75 -36.01 -34.61
N GLN A 314 -8.49 -35.05 -34.06
CA GLN A 314 -9.53 -34.27 -34.73
C GLN A 314 -8.92 -33.07 -35.48
N HIS A 315 -7.95 -33.36 -36.36
CA HIS A 315 -7.06 -32.37 -37.00
C HIS A 315 -7.79 -31.21 -37.67
N ARG A 316 -8.87 -31.48 -38.41
CA ARG A 316 -9.61 -30.45 -39.14
C ARG A 316 -10.28 -29.45 -38.20
N GLU A 317 -10.90 -29.95 -37.14
CA GLU A 317 -11.60 -29.11 -36.16
C GLU A 317 -10.58 -28.35 -35.31
N GLY A 318 -9.51 -29.04 -34.87
CA GLY A 318 -8.45 -28.40 -34.09
C GLY A 318 -7.77 -27.24 -34.79
N LEU A 319 -7.45 -27.38 -36.09
CA LEU A 319 -6.88 -26.29 -36.88
C LEU A 319 -7.86 -25.11 -37.07
N ALA A 320 -9.16 -25.38 -37.16
CA ALA A 320 -10.16 -24.32 -37.27
C ALA A 320 -10.25 -23.50 -35.97
N GLU A 321 -10.25 -24.18 -34.82
CA GLU A 321 -10.26 -23.52 -33.50
C GLU A 321 -9.00 -22.67 -33.29
N ILE A 322 -7.82 -23.16 -33.68
CA ILE A 322 -6.58 -22.37 -33.63
C ILE A 322 -6.68 -21.12 -34.50
N GLN A 323 -7.23 -21.22 -35.72
CA GLN A 323 -7.40 -20.07 -36.60
C GLN A 323 -8.37 -19.02 -36.03
N ILE A 324 -9.38 -19.42 -35.26
CA ILE A 324 -10.26 -18.49 -34.54
C ILE A 324 -9.49 -17.83 -33.41
N GLY A 325 -8.73 -18.59 -32.62
CA GLY A 325 -7.89 -18.09 -31.53
C GLY A 325 -6.84 -17.07 -32.00
N ASP A 326 -6.22 -17.32 -33.15
CA ASP A 326 -5.26 -16.42 -33.78
C ASP A 326 -5.91 -15.19 -34.45
N GLY A 327 -7.25 -15.13 -34.49
CA GLY A 327 -8.01 -14.08 -35.16
C GLY A 327 -7.92 -14.12 -36.69
N ILE A 328 -7.48 -15.24 -37.27
CA ILE A 328 -7.42 -15.49 -38.72
C ILE A 328 -8.83 -15.71 -39.27
N ILE A 329 -9.68 -16.40 -38.50
CA ILE A 329 -11.10 -16.58 -38.81
C ILE A 329 -11.93 -15.84 -37.77
N SER A 330 -12.94 -15.08 -38.22
CA SER A 330 -13.85 -14.35 -37.33
C SER A 330 -15.13 -15.15 -37.08
N PHE A 331 -15.58 -15.16 -35.81
CA PHE A 331 -16.87 -15.73 -35.42
C PHE A 331 -17.97 -14.66 -35.56
N ASP A 332 -18.85 -14.77 -36.56
CA ASP A 332 -20.03 -13.91 -36.69
C ASP A 332 -21.25 -14.57 -36.04
N LEU A 333 -21.77 -13.94 -34.99
CA LEU A 333 -22.98 -14.35 -34.26
C LEU A 333 -24.23 -14.48 -35.16
N LYS A 334 -24.25 -13.88 -36.35
CA LYS A 334 -25.39 -13.93 -37.29
C LYS A 334 -25.26 -14.96 -38.40
N THR A 335 -24.05 -15.37 -38.77
CA THR A 335 -23.82 -16.22 -39.97
C THR A 335 -22.93 -17.44 -39.74
N GLY A 336 -22.26 -17.56 -38.58
CA GLY A 336 -21.27 -18.60 -38.30
C GLY A 336 -19.84 -18.13 -38.62
N LEU A 337 -18.94 -19.07 -38.94
CA LEU A 337 -17.55 -18.77 -39.29
C LEU A 337 -17.50 -17.95 -40.58
N SER A 338 -16.86 -16.78 -40.53
CA SER A 338 -16.64 -15.90 -41.68
C SER A 338 -15.12 -15.77 -41.93
N THR A 339 -14.71 -16.17 -43.13
CA THR A 339 -13.32 -16.19 -43.63
C THR A 339 -12.69 -14.81 -43.72
#